data_AF-A0A0R0DL61-F1
#
_entry.id   AF-A0A0R0DL61-F1
#
_cell.length_a   1.000
_cell.length_b   1.000
_cell.length_c   1.000
_cell.angle_alpha   90.00
_cell.angle_beta   90.00
_cell.angle_gamma   90.00
#
_symmetry.space_group_name_H-M   'P 1'
#
loop_
_entity.id
_entity.type
_entity.pdbx_description
1 polymer ?
#
loop_
_entity_poly.entity_id
_entity_poly.type
_entity_poly.pdbx_seq_one_letter_code
_entity_poly.pdbx_strand_id
1 'polypeptide(L)'
;MRALTLTLPLLLVASLAQAQSSTVYQWKDANGVTQYSERPPTGRSAESRRISHRGDIGEAVPATTASEAPACTSARSNLALLNGSGAIGRDTNGDGVPDTALTAEQRQTEKQQAEKDVANFCPSAG
;
A
#
# COMPACT_ATOMS: atom_id res chain seq x y z
N MET A 1 19.62 -65.20 3.31
CA MET A 1 20.21 -64.39 2.23
C MET A 1 19.09 -63.82 1.39
N ARG A 2 19.02 -62.48 1.29
CA ARG A 2 18.57 -61.64 0.16
C ARG A 2 17.30 -62.07 -0.61
N ALA A 3 16.34 -61.24 -0.95
CA ALA A 3 16.04 -59.83 -0.73
C ALA A 3 14.67 -59.64 -1.40
N LEU A 4 13.73 -58.96 -0.77
CA LEU A 4 12.71 -58.24 -1.54
C LEU A 4 12.34 -56.98 -0.77
N THR A 5 13.19 -55.98 -0.97
CA THR A 5 13.02 -54.59 -0.59
C THR A 5 11.77 -54.04 -1.28
N LEU A 6 10.70 -53.86 -0.51
CA LEU A 6 9.55 -53.06 -0.90
C LEU A 6 9.56 -51.80 -0.03
N THR A 7 9.13 -50.68 -0.61
CA THR A 7 8.93 -49.33 -0.06
C THR A 7 10.13 -48.37 -0.12
N LEU A 8 10.24 -47.72 -1.28
CA LEU A 8 11.05 -46.56 -1.65
C LEU A 8 10.06 -45.45 -2.09
N PRO A 9 10.24 -44.14 -1.83
CA PRO A 9 10.51 -43.44 -0.58
C PRO A 9 9.48 -42.30 -0.34
N LEU A 10 8.90 -42.17 0.86
CA LEU A 10 8.12 -40.98 1.25
C LEU A 10 9.06 -39.98 1.91
N LEU A 11 9.88 -39.27 1.13
CA LEU A 11 10.78 -38.23 1.64
C LEU A 11 10.37 -36.83 1.16
N LEU A 12 9.62 -36.16 2.05
CA LEU A 12 9.68 -34.73 2.36
C LEU A 12 9.84 -33.74 1.18
N VAL A 13 8.71 -33.34 0.60
CA VAL A 13 8.57 -31.99 0.02
C VAL A 13 8.12 -31.06 1.15
N ALA A 14 9.07 -30.43 1.85
CA ALA A 14 8.78 -29.45 2.88
C ALA A 14 9.83 -28.33 2.88
N SER A 15 9.87 -27.54 1.82
CA SER A 15 10.80 -26.41 1.73
C SER A 15 10.28 -25.27 0.86
N LEU A 16 9.06 -24.78 1.13
CA LEU A 16 8.66 -23.44 0.66
C LEU A 16 7.69 -22.77 1.65
N ALA A 17 8.22 -22.20 2.73
CA ALA A 17 7.56 -21.11 3.48
C ALA A 17 8.55 -20.40 4.42
N GLN A 18 9.61 -19.80 3.89
CA GLN A 18 10.31 -18.76 4.66
C GLN A 18 9.47 -17.49 4.56
N ALA A 19 8.56 -17.30 5.52
CA ALA A 19 7.93 -16.01 5.75
C ALA A 19 9.04 -15.03 6.17
N GLN A 20 9.56 -14.26 5.21
CA GLN A 20 10.59 -13.25 5.47
C GLN A 20 9.92 -12.04 6.13
N SER A 21 9.72 -12.09 7.45
CA SER A 21 9.46 -10.89 8.24
C SER A 21 10.80 -10.20 8.48
N SER A 22 11.10 -9.11 7.77
CA SER A 22 12.28 -8.30 8.05
C SER A 22 12.04 -7.49 9.33
N THR A 23 12.95 -7.63 10.29
CA THR A 23 12.99 -6.77 11.49
C THR A 23 13.90 -5.60 11.16
N VAL A 24 13.36 -4.38 11.17
CA VAL A 24 14.12 -3.16 10.96
C VAL A 24 14.30 -2.44 12.29
N TYR A 25 15.54 -2.15 12.64
CA TYR A 25 15.91 -1.39 13.81
C TYR A 25 15.95 0.09 13.47
N GLN A 26 15.31 0.91 14.29
CA GLN A 26 15.33 2.36 14.21
C GLN A 26 16.05 2.94 15.41
N TRP A 27 16.95 3.90 15.19
CA TRP A 27 17.55 4.68 16.28
C TRP A 27 17.85 6.11 15.81
N LYS A 28 18.05 7.00 16.79
CA LYS A 28 18.50 8.36 16.55
C LYS A 28 20.02 8.43 16.74
N ASP A 29 20.74 8.92 15.74
CA ASP A 29 22.19 9.08 15.82
C ASP A 29 22.60 10.33 16.65
N ALA A 30 23.91 10.58 16.77
CA ALA A 30 24.43 11.70 17.56
C ALA A 30 24.07 13.08 16.99
N ASN A 31 23.73 13.16 15.71
CA ASN A 31 23.33 14.39 15.02
C ASN A 31 21.80 14.59 15.03
N GLY A 32 21.06 13.69 15.67
CA GLY A 32 19.61 13.74 15.72
C GLY A 32 18.92 13.15 14.48
N VAL A 33 19.66 12.49 13.58
CA VAL A 33 19.12 11.87 12.37
C VAL A 33 18.63 10.47 12.70
N THR A 34 17.43 10.14 12.21
CA THR A 34 16.82 8.82 12.38
C THR A 34 17.38 7.86 11.34
N GLN A 35 18.07 6.82 11.81
CA GLN A 35 18.68 5.79 10.97
C GLN A 35 17.89 4.47 11.09
N TYR A 36 17.81 3.73 9.98
CA TYR A 36 17.15 2.42 9.90
C TYR A 36 18.16 1.36 9.42
N SER A 37 18.18 0.18 10.04
CA SER A 37 19.04 -0.94 9.61
C SER A 37 18.42 -2.30 9.91
N GLU A 38 18.77 -3.31 9.12
CA GLU A 38 18.42 -4.71 9.38
C GLU A 38 19.31 -5.34 10.47
N ARG A 39 20.42 -4.69 10.85
CA ARG A 39 21.31 -5.12 11.93
C ARG A 39 21.23 -4.16 13.11
N PRO A 40 21.24 -4.66 14.36
CA PRO A 40 21.19 -3.81 15.53
C PRO A 40 22.46 -2.94 15.61
N PRO A 41 22.34 -1.67 16.02
CA PRO A 41 23.51 -0.81 16.24
C PRO A 41 24.32 -1.32 17.44
N THR A 42 25.65 -1.30 17.32
CA THR A 42 26.54 -1.69 18.41
C THR A 42 26.54 -0.62 19.50
N GLY A 43 26.24 -1.02 20.75
CA GLY A 43 26.30 -0.15 21.92
C GLY A 43 25.22 0.93 22.03
N ARG A 44 24.09 0.79 21.30
CA ARG A 44 22.95 1.71 21.41
C ARG A 44 21.62 0.96 21.53
N SER A 45 20.71 1.50 22.32
CA SER A 45 19.33 1.03 22.36
C SER A 45 18.65 1.39 21.03
N ALA A 46 18.10 0.38 20.35
CA ALA A 46 17.35 0.55 19.11
C ALA A 46 15.95 -0.04 19.27
N GLU A 47 14.97 0.61 18.64
CA GLU A 47 13.60 0.11 18.59
C GLU A 47 13.49 -0.87 17.42
N SER A 48 13.12 -2.13 17.70
CA SER A 48 12.88 -3.14 16.67
C SER A 48 11.45 -3.04 16.16
N ARG A 49 11.25 -2.64 14.90
CA ARG A 49 9.96 -2.66 14.23
C ARG A 49 9.93 -3.82 13.23
N ARG A 50 8.96 -4.73 13.38
CA ARG A 50 8.68 -5.70 12.31
C ARG A 50 7.94 -4.98 11.20
N ILE A 51 8.40 -5.12 9.97
CA ILE A 51 7.67 -4.61 8.81
C ILE A 51 6.95 -5.79 8.17
N SER A 52 5.63 -5.80 8.27
CA SER A 52 4.81 -6.75 7.52
C SER A 52 4.50 -6.13 6.15
N HIS A 53 4.83 -6.83 5.06
CA HIS A 53 4.51 -6.37 3.68
C HIS A 53 3.01 -6.19 3.43
N ARG A 54 2.16 -6.76 4.28
CA ARG A 54 0.75 -6.37 4.39
C ARG A 54 0.73 -5.13 5.28
N GLY A 55 0.78 -3.96 4.65
CA GLY A 55 0.93 -2.68 5.34
C GLY A 55 0.16 -2.64 6.64
N ASP A 56 0.89 -2.42 7.73
CA ASP A 56 0.33 -2.00 9.01
C ASP A 56 -0.40 -0.67 8.75
N ILE A 57 -1.67 -0.77 8.36
CA ILE A 57 -2.67 0.23 8.68
C ILE A 57 -2.60 0.37 10.19
N GLY A 58 -2.03 1.49 10.66
CA GLY A 58 -1.91 1.79 12.07
C GLY A 58 -3.23 1.49 12.78
N GLU A 59 -3.12 0.93 13.98
CA GLU A 59 -4.22 0.68 14.91
C GLU A 59 -5.36 1.67 14.69
N ALA A 60 -6.53 1.17 14.28
CA ALA A 60 -7.68 2.01 13.99
C ALA A 60 -8.01 2.83 15.24
N VAL A 61 -7.71 4.13 15.20
CA VAL A 61 -8.22 5.08 16.19
C VAL A 61 -9.74 4.97 16.10
N PRO A 62 -10.46 4.71 17.21
CA PRO A 62 -11.91 4.61 17.18
C PRO A 62 -12.48 5.90 16.59
N ALA A 63 -13.24 5.75 15.51
CA ALA A 63 -13.90 6.84 14.82
C ALA A 63 -14.86 7.55 15.78
N THR A 64 -14.40 8.63 16.40
CA THR A 64 -15.28 9.57 17.07
C THR A 64 -15.67 10.63 16.05
N THR A 65 -16.98 10.81 15.90
CA THR A 65 -17.71 11.57 14.87
C THR A 65 -17.80 10.88 13.51
N ALA A 66 -19.00 10.91 12.93
CA ALA A 66 -19.34 10.44 11.60
C ALA A 66 -18.65 11.29 10.51
N SER A 67 -17.32 11.27 10.51
CA SER A 67 -16.54 11.72 9.38
C SER A 67 -16.75 10.72 8.26
N GLU A 68 -17.08 11.25 7.09
CA GLU A 68 -17.19 10.52 5.83
C GLU A 68 -16.01 9.55 5.67
N ALA A 69 -16.30 8.34 5.17
CA ALA A 69 -15.27 7.34 4.91
C ALA A 69 -14.21 7.93 3.95
N PRO A 70 -12.89 7.74 4.21
CA PRO A 70 -11.82 8.34 3.40
C PRO A 70 -11.94 8.07 1.89
N ALA A 71 -12.53 6.91 1.53
CA ALA A 71 -12.79 6.53 0.15
C ALA A 71 -13.81 7.46 -0.54
N CYS A 72 -14.89 7.86 0.16
CA CYS A 72 -15.88 8.79 -0.39
C CYS A 72 -15.27 10.18 -0.58
N THR A 73 -14.47 10.65 0.38
CA THR A 73 -13.81 11.97 0.27
C THR A 73 -12.86 12.00 -0.92
N SER A 74 -12.09 10.94 -1.12
CA SER A 74 -11.20 10.79 -2.28
C SER A 74 -12.00 10.75 -3.60
N ALA A 75 -13.07 9.96 -3.66
CA ALA A 75 -13.91 9.84 -4.85
C ALA A 75 -14.53 11.19 -5.25
N ARG A 76 -15.04 11.97 -4.28
CA ARG A 76 -15.59 13.30 -4.51
C ARG A 76 -14.53 14.29 -4.99
N SER A 77 -13.33 14.25 -4.39
CA SER A 77 -12.20 15.10 -4.83
C SER A 77 -11.82 14.81 -6.27
N ASN A 78 -11.72 13.54 -6.66
CA ASN A 78 -11.39 13.13 -8.03
C ASN A 78 -12.45 13.61 -9.02
N LEU A 79 -13.74 13.44 -8.69
CA LEU A 79 -14.83 13.94 -9.51
C LEU A 79 -14.80 15.48 -9.64
N ALA A 80 -14.46 16.20 -8.57
CA ALA A 80 -14.33 17.66 -8.60
C ALA A 80 -13.19 18.12 -9.53
N LEU A 81 -12.03 17.47 -9.49
CA LEU A 81 -10.91 17.76 -10.38
C LEU A 81 -11.31 17.54 -11.85
N LEU A 82 -11.99 16.44 -12.16
CA LEU A 82 -12.45 16.12 -13.51
C LEU A 82 -13.52 17.09 -14.03
N ASN A 83 -14.36 17.64 -13.15
CA ASN A 83 -15.35 18.67 -13.47
C ASN A 83 -14.74 20.07 -13.69
N GLY A 84 -13.52 20.31 -13.21
CA GLY A 84 -12.84 21.59 -13.39
C GLY A 84 -12.40 21.86 -14.82
N SER A 85 -12.12 23.13 -15.13
CA SER A 85 -11.61 23.59 -16.43
C SER A 85 -10.08 23.50 -16.56
N GLY A 86 -9.37 23.11 -15.50
CA GLY A 86 -7.92 22.97 -15.51
C GLY A 86 -7.44 21.83 -16.40
N ALA A 87 -6.33 22.02 -17.09
CA ALA A 87 -5.68 20.94 -17.85
C ALA A 87 -5.21 19.85 -16.88
N ILE A 88 -5.67 18.61 -17.13
CA ILE A 88 -5.22 17.41 -16.44
C ILE A 88 -4.54 16.58 -17.51
N GLY A 89 -3.37 16.04 -17.23
CA GLY A 89 -2.65 15.18 -18.16
C GLY A 89 -2.11 13.94 -17.48
N ARG A 90 -1.70 12.97 -18.30
CA ARG A 90 -1.05 11.75 -17.85
C ARG A 90 0.46 11.99 -17.78
N ASP A 91 1.01 11.78 -16.60
CA ASP A 91 2.45 11.67 -16.38
C ASP A 91 2.81 10.17 -16.44
N THR A 92 3.48 9.77 -17.51
CA THR A 92 3.88 8.39 -17.80
C THR A 92 5.31 8.12 -17.32
N ASN A 93 6.11 9.17 -17.18
CA ASN A 93 7.53 9.09 -16.90
C ASN A 93 7.87 9.36 -15.41
N GLY A 94 6.93 9.92 -14.65
CA GLY A 94 7.02 10.20 -13.22
C GLY A 94 7.79 11.47 -12.85
N ASP A 95 8.00 12.40 -13.79
CA ASP A 95 8.74 13.65 -13.58
C ASP A 95 7.89 14.77 -12.96
N GLY A 96 6.58 14.54 -12.78
CA GLY A 96 5.63 15.50 -12.23
C GLY A 96 5.10 16.52 -13.24
N VAL A 97 5.48 16.42 -14.52
CA VAL A 97 4.97 17.20 -15.64
C VAL A 97 4.08 16.30 -16.49
N PRO A 98 2.84 16.70 -16.81
CA PRO A 98 1.99 15.86 -17.65
C PRO A 98 2.52 15.76 -19.09
N ASP A 99 2.78 14.55 -19.58
CA ASP A 99 3.23 14.29 -20.96
C ASP A 99 2.12 14.57 -21.98
N THR A 100 0.89 14.20 -21.64
CA THR A 100 -0.27 14.31 -22.55
C THR A 100 -1.50 14.77 -21.78
N ALA A 101 -2.06 15.91 -22.17
CA ALA A 101 -3.33 16.39 -21.62
C ALA A 101 -4.48 15.45 -22.00
N LEU A 102 -5.39 15.18 -21.06
CA LEU A 102 -6.63 14.47 -21.35
C LEU A 102 -7.48 15.29 -22.33
N THR A 103 -8.00 14.64 -23.37
CA THR A 103 -9.01 15.23 -24.25
C THR A 103 -10.34 15.41 -23.53
N ALA A 104 -11.27 16.17 -24.12
CA ALA A 104 -12.60 16.36 -23.55
C ALA A 104 -13.37 15.03 -23.42
N GLU A 105 -13.23 14.15 -24.41
CA GLU A 105 -13.87 12.83 -24.46
C GLU A 105 -13.27 11.89 -23.39
N GLN A 106 -11.94 11.89 -23.25
CA GLN A 106 -11.26 11.11 -22.22
C GLN A 106 -11.68 11.59 -20.82
N ARG A 107 -11.69 12.91 -20.60
CA ARG A 107 -12.15 13.50 -19.34
C ARG A 107 -13.60 13.11 -19.02
N GLN A 108 -14.48 13.09 -20.03
CA GLN A 108 -15.87 12.68 -19.83
C GLN A 108 -16.01 11.19 -19.49
N THR A 109 -15.11 10.35 -19.99
CA THR A 109 -15.07 8.91 -19.66
C THR A 109 -14.59 8.70 -18.23
N GLU A 110 -13.49 9.35 -17.84
CA GLU A 110 -12.97 9.32 -16.47
C GLU A 110 -14.00 9.88 -15.47
N LYS A 111 -14.70 10.96 -15.85
CA LYS A 111 -15.79 11.53 -15.06
C LYS A 111 -16.90 10.52 -14.81
N GLN A 112 -17.36 9.82 -15.84
CA GLN A 112 -18.38 8.77 -15.69
C GLN A 112 -17.92 7.62 -14.80
N GLN A 113 -16.62 7.35 -14.74
CA GLN A 113 -16.09 6.37 -13.80
C GLN A 113 -16.08 6.92 -12.38
N ALA A 114 -15.57 8.14 -12.19
CA ALA A 114 -15.55 8.81 -10.90
C ALA A 114 -16.96 9.00 -10.30
N GLU A 115 -17.99 9.22 -11.12
CA GLU A 115 -19.40 9.25 -10.69
C GLU A 115 -19.86 7.91 -10.11
N LYS A 116 -19.46 6.78 -10.73
CA LYS A 116 -19.73 5.44 -10.19
C LYS A 116 -18.97 5.20 -8.90
N ASP A 117 -17.73 5.65 -8.83
CA ASP A 117 -16.90 5.50 -7.63
C ASP A 117 -17.51 6.28 -6.46
N VAL A 118 -18.01 7.51 -6.71
CA VAL A 118 -18.79 8.26 -5.73
C VAL A 118 -20.03 7.46 -5.31
N ALA A 119 -20.80 6.90 -6.25
CA ALA A 119 -21.97 6.10 -5.92
C ALA A 119 -21.65 4.83 -5.10
N ASN A 120 -20.48 4.22 -5.32
CA ASN A 120 -20.05 3.01 -4.64
C ASN A 120 -19.47 3.27 -3.24
N PHE A 121 -18.70 4.36 -3.08
CA PHE A 121 -17.95 4.62 -1.85
C PHE A 121 -18.64 5.59 -0.90
N CYS A 122 -19.56 6.42 -1.41
CA CYS A 122 -20.30 7.36 -0.59
C CYS A 122 -21.60 6.75 -0.10
N PRO A 123 -21.79 6.58 1.23
CA PRO A 123 -23.10 6.20 1.74
C PRO A 123 -24.11 7.27 1.31
N SER A 124 -25.24 6.84 0.76
CA SER A 124 -26.39 7.72 0.55
C SER A 124 -26.72 8.32 1.90
N ALA A 125 -26.57 9.64 2.05
CA ALA A 125 -26.90 10.34 3.28
C ALA A 125 -28.33 9.94 3.67
N GLY A 126 -28.45 9.19 4.76
CA GLY A 126 -29.71 8.85 5.41
C GLY A 126 -30.10 9.95 6.37
#